data_AF-A0A088MBC3-F1
#
_entry.id   AF-A0A088MBC3-F1
#
_cell.length_a   1.000
_cell.length_b   1.000
_cell.length_c   1.000
_cell.angle_alpha   90.00
_cell.angle_beta   90.00
_cell.angle_gamma   90.00
#
_symmetry.space_group_name_H-M   'P 1'
#
loop_
_entity.id
_entity.type
_entity.pdbx_description
1 polymer ?
#
loop_
_entity_poly.entity_id
_entity_poly.type
_entity_poly.pdbx_seq_one_letter_code
_entity_poly.pdbx_strand_id
1 'polypeptide(L)'
;EEAKPNSELCCKPLCLMLADESDHETLTAILSPLIAEREAMKSSEVMLEIGGILRSFKFIFRGTGYDEKLVREVEGLEASGSIFICTLCDATRLEAS
;
A
#
# COMPACT_ATOMS: atom_id res chain seq x y z
N GLU A 1 11.49 -14.25 -8.99
CA GLU A 1 10.90 -14.30 -7.64
C GLU A 1 11.94 -13.79 -6.66
N GLU A 2 11.53 -13.04 -5.65
CA GLU A 2 12.45 -12.51 -4.63
C GLU A 2 12.68 -13.58 -3.56
N ALA A 3 13.93 -13.88 -3.25
CA ALA A 3 14.29 -14.97 -2.33
C ALA A 3 14.09 -14.57 -0.86
N LYS A 4 14.19 -13.28 -0.53
CA LYS A 4 14.01 -12.75 0.83
C LYS A 4 13.06 -11.54 0.82
N PRO A 5 11.75 -11.73 0.58
CA PRO A 5 10.81 -10.64 0.31
C PRO A 5 10.63 -9.62 1.45
N ASN A 6 11.01 -9.99 2.68
CA ASN A 6 10.93 -9.12 3.86
C ASN A 6 12.30 -8.57 4.30
N SER A 7 13.35 -8.72 3.49
CA SER A 7 14.66 -8.12 3.79
C SER A 7 14.69 -6.64 3.42
N GLU A 8 15.36 -5.85 4.24
CA GLU A 8 15.74 -4.46 3.99
C GLU A 8 16.48 -4.28 2.66
N LEU A 9 17.18 -5.31 2.17
CA LEU A 9 17.95 -5.26 0.92
C LEU A 9 17.06 -5.18 -0.33
N CYS A 10 15.82 -5.69 -0.27
CA CYS A 10 14.87 -5.62 -1.38
C CYS A 10 13.79 -4.54 -1.19
N CYS A 11 13.63 -4.00 0.02
CA CYS A 11 12.68 -2.92 0.31
C CYS A 11 13.24 -1.56 -0.12
N LYS A 12 12.98 -1.16 -1.36
CA LYS A 12 13.44 0.13 -1.90
C LYS A 12 12.58 1.27 -1.36
N PRO A 13 13.14 2.28 -0.65
CA PRO A 13 12.36 3.39 -0.15
C PRO A 13 11.84 4.25 -1.31
N LEU A 14 10.54 4.56 -1.30
CA LEU A 14 9.89 5.39 -2.31
C LEU A 14 9.61 6.82 -1.81
N CYS A 15 9.22 6.95 -0.55
CA CYS A 15 8.88 8.22 0.09
C CYS A 15 9.37 8.20 1.53
N LEU A 16 10.08 9.26 1.93
CA LEU A 16 10.50 9.49 3.31
C LEU A 16 9.91 10.83 3.75
N MET A 17 9.24 10.84 4.89
CA MET A 17 8.61 12.04 5.44
C MET A 17 8.88 12.13 6.94
N LEU A 18 8.95 13.35 7.46
CA LEU A 18 8.93 13.63 8.89
C LEU A 18 7.51 14.09 9.24
N ALA A 19 6.63 13.12 9.51
CA ALA A 19 5.22 13.34 9.79
C ALA A 19 4.73 12.32 10.84
N ASP A 20 3.62 12.63 11.50
CA ASP A 20 2.88 11.63 12.29
C ASP A 20 2.00 10.83 11.34
N GLU A 21 2.06 9.49 11.42
CA GLU A 21 1.19 8.61 10.64
C GLU A 21 -0.30 8.84 10.93
N SER A 22 -0.61 9.32 12.13
CA SER A 22 -1.98 9.55 12.59
C SER A 22 -2.54 10.90 12.11
N ASP A 23 -1.69 11.79 11.56
CA ASP A 23 -2.12 13.04 10.93
C ASP A 23 -2.58 12.75 9.49
N HIS A 24 -3.87 12.46 9.37
CA HIS A 24 -4.52 12.11 8.11
C HIS A 24 -4.37 13.20 7.04
N GLU A 25 -4.39 14.48 7.43
CA GLU A 25 -4.29 15.60 6.49
C GLU A 25 -2.90 15.65 5.87
N THR A 26 -1.87 15.59 6.69
CA THR A 26 -0.47 15.58 6.25
C THR A 26 -0.17 14.32 5.44
N LEU A 27 -0.56 13.14 5.94
CA LEU A 27 -0.31 11.87 5.28
C LEU A 27 -0.96 11.82 3.89
N THR A 28 -2.22 12.23 3.79
CA THR A 28 -2.95 12.25 2.52
C THR A 28 -2.33 13.27 1.56
N ALA A 29 -1.97 14.47 2.03
CA ALA A 29 -1.34 15.49 1.19
C ALA A 29 -0.01 15.00 0.58
N ILE A 30 0.78 14.24 1.34
CA ILE A 30 2.08 13.72 0.89
C ILE A 30 1.90 12.49 -0.03
N LEU A 31 1.03 11.55 0.32
CA LEU A 31 0.94 10.26 -0.37
C LEU A 31 0.01 10.28 -1.59
N SER A 32 -0.98 11.17 -1.66
CA SER A 32 -1.96 11.19 -2.75
C SER A 32 -1.35 11.28 -4.17
N PRO A 33 -0.25 12.02 -4.43
CA PRO A 33 0.45 11.95 -5.73
C PRO A 33 0.94 10.53 -6.09
N LEU A 34 1.51 9.79 -5.13
CA LEU A 34 1.99 8.43 -5.35
C LEU A 34 0.85 7.45 -5.64
N ILE A 35 -0.30 7.66 -4.98
CA ILE A 35 -1.52 6.89 -5.27
C ILE A 35 -1.99 7.18 -6.71
N ALA A 36 -2.00 8.44 -7.13
CA ALA A 36 -2.41 8.82 -8.48
C ALA A 36 -1.48 8.21 -9.56
N GLU A 37 -0.16 8.25 -9.35
CA GLU A 37 0.82 7.60 -10.22
C GLU A 37 0.62 6.08 -10.28
N ARG A 38 0.41 5.44 -9.11
CA ARG A 38 0.11 4.00 -9.03
C ARG A 38 -1.14 3.64 -9.84
N GLU A 39 -2.22 4.39 -9.68
CA GLU A 39 -3.46 4.11 -10.42
C GLU A 39 -3.27 4.29 -11.94
N ALA A 40 -2.54 5.33 -12.37
CA ALA A 40 -2.20 5.51 -13.79
C ALA A 40 -1.36 4.35 -14.33
N MET A 41 -0.42 3.82 -13.53
CA MET A 41 0.43 2.69 -13.90
C MET A 41 -0.35 1.37 -14.03
N LYS A 42 -1.41 1.16 -13.24
CA LYS A 42 -2.23 -0.07 -13.34
C LYS A 42 -2.89 -0.24 -14.70
N SER A 43 -3.25 0.85 -15.37
CA SER A 43 -3.90 0.85 -16.67
C SER A 43 -2.96 1.09 -17.86
N SER A 44 -1.65 1.12 -17.64
CA SER A 44 -0.66 1.40 -18.69
C SER A 44 0.34 0.28 -18.87
N GLU A 45 1.06 0.35 -19.99
CA GLU A 45 2.22 -0.49 -20.29
C GLU A 45 3.45 0.42 -20.38
N VAL A 46 4.50 0.09 -19.62
CA VAL A 46 5.76 0.84 -19.66
C VAL A 46 6.69 0.15 -20.64
N MET A 47 7.09 0.89 -21.68
CA MET A 47 8.11 0.45 -22.62
C MET A 47 9.49 0.88 -22.10
N LEU A 48 10.39 -0.08 -21.87
CA LEU A 48 11.75 0.17 -21.39
C LEU A 48 12.76 -0.60 -22.21
N GLU A 49 13.84 0.06 -22.60
CA GLU A 49 14.96 -0.58 -23.28
C GLU A 49 15.89 -1.25 -22.27
N ILE A 50 16.08 -2.55 -22.41
CA ILE A 50 16.97 -3.35 -21.56
C ILE A 50 17.91 -4.14 -22.47
N GLY A 51 19.21 -3.84 -22.40
CA GLY A 51 20.23 -4.51 -23.21
C GLY A 51 20.05 -4.32 -24.71
N GLY A 52 19.60 -3.14 -25.16
CA GLY A 52 19.38 -2.83 -26.58
C GLY A 52 18.03 -3.27 -27.15
N ILE A 53 17.14 -3.84 -26.32
CA ILE A 53 15.84 -4.38 -26.75
C ILE A 53 14.73 -3.64 -26.00
N LEU A 54 13.79 -3.07 -26.75
CA LEU A 54 12.60 -2.44 -26.18
C LEU A 54 11.61 -3.53 -25.69
N ARG A 55 11.26 -3.49 -24.41
CA ARG A 55 10.36 -4.46 -23.75
C ARG A 55 9.15 -3.73 -23.15
N SER A 56 7.98 -4.35 -23.21
CA SER A 56 6.76 -3.86 -22.54
C SER A 56 6.61 -4.50 -21.16
N PHE A 57 6.27 -3.69 -20.15
CA PHE A 57 6.05 -4.12 -18.77
C PHE A 57 4.66 -3.69 -18.29
N LYS A 58 3.96 -4.63 -17.64
CA LYS A 58 2.76 -4.35 -16.83
C LYS A 58 3.11 -4.46 -15.37
N PHE A 59 2.52 -3.58 -14.56
CA PHE A 59 2.72 -3.56 -13.13
C PHE A 59 1.47 -4.06 -12.40
N ILE A 60 1.70 -4.87 -11.38
CA ILE A 60 0.67 -5.28 -10.42
C ILE A 60 1.13 -4.79 -9.06
N PHE A 61 0.37 -3.86 -8.48
CA PHE A 61 0.64 -3.33 -7.14
C PHE A 61 -0.18 -4.10 -6.11
N ARG A 62 0.49 -4.67 -5.11
CA ARG A 62 -0.14 -5.38 -3.99
C ARG A 62 0.24 -4.68 -2.69
N GLY A 63 -0.70 -3.95 -2.11
CA GLY A 63 -0.51 -3.22 -0.85
C GLY A 63 -0.64 -4.15 0.36
N THR A 64 0.41 -4.92 0.68
CA THR A 64 0.38 -5.93 1.77
C THR A 64 1.35 -5.62 2.91
N GLY A 65 2.07 -4.50 2.86
CA GLY A 65 3.07 -4.12 3.85
C GLY A 65 2.55 -3.19 4.95
N TYR A 66 1.23 -3.13 5.15
CA TYR A 66 0.58 -2.27 6.13
C TYR A 66 0.25 -3.08 7.39
N ASP A 67 0.45 -2.50 8.58
CA ASP A 67 -0.13 -3.05 9.79
C ASP A 67 -1.64 -2.76 9.88
N GLU A 68 -2.33 -3.38 10.83
CA GLU A 68 -3.79 -3.24 10.95
C GLU A 68 -4.23 -1.80 11.19
N LYS A 69 -3.48 -1.03 11.98
CA LYS A 69 -3.82 0.37 12.31
C LYS A 69 -3.83 1.19 11.03
N LEU A 70 -2.75 1.11 10.25
CA LEU A 70 -2.62 1.88 9.02
C LEU A 70 -3.62 1.41 7.95
N VAL A 71 -3.90 0.10 7.83
CA VAL A 71 -4.97 -0.40 6.96
C VAL A 71 -6.31 0.25 7.31
N ARG A 72 -6.67 0.26 8.61
CA ARG A 72 -7.94 0.84 9.04
C ARG A 72 -8.01 2.32 8.74
N GLU A 73 -6.93 3.06 8.97
CA GLU A 73 -6.87 4.50 8.68
C GLU A 73 -7.00 4.82 7.18
N VAL A 74 -6.30 4.09 6.30
CA VAL A 74 -6.31 4.40 4.86
C VAL A 74 -7.53 3.85 4.13
N GLU A 75 -8.15 2.79 4.64
CA GLU A 75 -9.39 2.20 4.08
C GLU A 75 -10.66 2.80 4.72
N GLY A 76 -10.53 3.74 5.67
CA GLY A 76 -11.66 4.41 6.32
C GLY A 76 -12.47 3.49 7.25
N LEU A 77 -11.82 2.50 7.85
CA LEU A 77 -12.42 1.62 8.84
C LEU A 77 -12.33 2.24 10.24
N GLU A 78 -13.21 1.80 11.13
CA GLU A 78 -13.11 2.16 12.55
C GLU A 78 -11.79 1.66 13.15
N ALA A 79 -11.27 2.38 14.16
CA ALA A 79 -10.04 1.99 14.85
C ALA A 79 -10.15 0.59 15.48
N SER A 80 -9.01 -0.04 15.83
CA SER A 80 -8.96 -1.42 16.35
C SER A 80 -9.77 -1.68 17.64
N GLY A 81 -10.22 -0.63 18.35
CA GLY A 81 -11.15 -0.73 19.47
C GLY A 81 -12.62 -1.04 19.08
N SER A 82 -12.95 -0.94 17.80
CA SER A 82 -14.29 -1.18 17.24
C SER A 82 -14.89 -2.53 17.61
N ILE A 83 -16.21 -2.65 17.48
CA ILE A 83 -16.89 -3.95 17.47
C ILE A 83 -16.60 -4.73 16.19
N PHE A 84 -16.26 -4.07 15.08
CA PHE A 84 -15.86 -4.68 13.81
C PHE A 84 -14.36 -4.99 13.84
N ILE A 85 -14.03 -6.25 14.12
CA ILE A 85 -12.66 -6.63 14.47
C ILE A 85 -11.79 -6.97 13.26
N CYS A 86 -12.39 -7.22 12.10
CA CYS A 86 -11.66 -7.66 10.91
C CYS A 86 -11.59 -6.55 9.85
N THR A 87 -10.49 -6.49 9.11
CA THR A 87 -10.33 -5.63 7.93
C THR A 87 -10.68 -6.36 6.62
N LEU A 88 -11.06 -7.64 6.70
CA LEU A 88 -11.35 -8.51 5.56
C LEU A 88 -12.79 -9.03 5.54
N CYS A 89 -13.56 -8.83 6.61
CA CYS A 89 -14.97 -9.22 6.70
C CYS A 89 -15.73 -8.35 7.71
N ASP A 90 -17.06 -8.48 7.72
CA ASP A 90 -17.96 -7.66 8.53
C ASP A 90 -18.25 -8.25 9.93
N ALA A 91 -17.48 -9.24 10.37
CA ALA A 91 -17.73 -9.93 11.63
C ALA A 91 -17.54 -9.00 12.83
N THR A 92 -18.52 -9.00 13.72
CA THR A 92 -18.41 -8.34 15.02
C THR A 92 -17.62 -9.17 16.02
N ARG A 93 -17.11 -8.53 17.08
CA ARG A 93 -16.38 -9.19 18.18
C ARG A 93 -17.18 -10.34 18.80
N LEU A 94 -18.51 -10.21 18.85
CA LEU A 94 -19.42 -11.23 19.39
C LEU A 94 -19.60 -12.42 18.42
N GLU A 95 -19.61 -12.18 17.12
CA GLU A 95 -19.76 -13.25 16.12
C GLU A 95 -18.46 -14.05 15.93
N ALA A 96 -17.31 -13.43 16.21
CA ALA A 96 -16.00 -14.05 16.07
C ALA A 96 -15.49 -14.78 17.33
N SER A 97 -16.24 -14.71 18.44
CA SER A 97 -15.93 -15.40 19.70
C SER A 97 -16.61 -16.76 19.78
#